data_AF-A0AAX6HN30-F1
#
_entry.id   AF-A0AAX6HN30-F1
#
_cell.length_a   1.000
_cell.length_b   1.000
_cell.length_c   1.000
_cell.angle_alpha   90.00
_cell.angle_beta   90.00
_cell.angle_gamma   90.00
#
_symmetry.space_group_name_H-M   'P 1'
#
loop_
_entity.id
_entity.type
_entity.pdbx_description
1 polymer ?
#
loop_
_entity_poly.entity_id
_entity_poly.type
_entity_poly.pdbx_seq_one_letter_code
_entity_poly.pdbx_strand_id
1 'polypeptide(L)'
;MDIAVHRERIVPIYSRVSPVVSHLIYADDQLVLLRPSMRGMRELAAVMEEFGQLSDLRLNRDKSKVYFSNSCTLKEERALELGVEKGDLPVKYLGVPLSVNYAKDRDCQSLVNFAQRRVEGWQAAGLSFGGRIELVRSVISAIALFWLQSIMVPLATIRKIEGICAKFIWHGGIHAISWEQLCRPRKEGGVGLRSLVSVREAAGIKLAWRFLQGDSLWSAWMTSRYLRGRNFWVCEIDNNYSVSFKHILRNRPVLRTAIRRRMREGGETDLWLDPWISGQSLLEILGPQRDGVAYRGLTCRHIIRGGVWRPEEYRFTAPLGEEIRRVRITPTALSDVWIWAPPGRSEGAGEFRFSSCYDLVRPHFDEMEEYDFVWGKGLARKMQLSAYKLVLDRLLTRDRLLRFGVSVPDPKCVLCETDNESIGHLFFQCHVA
;
A
#
# COMPACT_ATOMS: atom_id res chain seq x y z
N MET A 1 24.10 19.63 -11.00
CA MET A 1 23.46 19.95 -9.71
C MET A 1 24.32 19.59 -8.51
N ASP A 2 24.79 18.34 -8.35
CA ASP A 2 25.62 17.95 -7.19
C ASP A 2 26.85 18.84 -6.97
N ILE A 3 27.56 19.20 -8.05
CA ILE A 3 28.70 20.12 -7.99
C ILE A 3 28.30 21.48 -7.40
N ALA A 4 27.14 22.01 -7.78
CA ALA A 4 26.65 23.29 -7.28
C ALA A 4 26.26 23.23 -5.79
N VAL A 5 25.76 22.09 -5.33
CA VAL A 5 25.48 21.85 -3.90
C VAL A 5 26.78 21.69 -3.11
N HIS A 6 27.75 20.95 -3.64
CA HIS A 6 29.06 20.75 -3.02
C HIS A 6 29.85 22.07 -2.90
N ARG A 7 29.71 22.96 -3.89
CA ARG A 7 30.30 24.32 -3.88
C ARG A 7 29.44 25.35 -3.13
N GLU A 8 28.41 24.92 -2.41
CA GLU A 8 27.49 25.77 -1.64
C GLU A 8 26.78 26.89 -2.44
N ARG A 9 26.75 26.80 -3.76
CA ARG A 9 25.99 27.72 -4.62
C ARG A 9 24.48 27.53 -4.43
N ILE A 10 24.08 26.27 -4.21
CA ILE A 10 22.69 25.86 -4.00
C ILE A 10 22.55 25.25 -2.61
N VAL A 11 21.65 25.82 -1.80
CA VAL A 11 21.37 25.34 -0.44
C VAL A 11 20.03 24.60 -0.41
N PRO A 12 20.03 23.27 -0.17
CA PRO A 12 18.78 22.51 -0.10
C PRO A 12 17.87 22.89 1.07
N ILE A 13 16.55 22.70 0.91
CA ILE A 13 15.54 23.02 1.94
C ILE A 13 15.89 22.37 3.29
N TYR A 14 16.31 21.11 3.27
CA TYR A 14 16.64 20.31 4.46
C TYR A 14 18.15 20.06 4.59
N SER A 15 18.98 21.08 4.36
CA SER A 15 20.45 20.95 4.41
C SER A 15 21.02 20.46 5.76
N ARG A 16 20.24 20.52 6.86
CA ARG A 16 20.64 20.03 8.19
C ARG A 16 20.30 18.55 8.43
N VAL A 17 19.63 17.90 7.49
CA VAL A 17 19.28 16.48 7.55
C VAL A 17 20.28 15.71 6.70
N SER A 18 20.92 14.69 7.28
CA SER A 18 21.81 13.78 6.56
C SER A 18 21.14 12.42 6.34
N PRO A 19 21.11 11.85 5.13
CA PRO A 19 21.73 12.36 3.89
C PRO A 19 21.02 13.61 3.35
N VAL A 20 21.75 14.50 2.69
CA VAL A 20 21.17 15.71 2.08
C VAL A 20 20.49 15.35 0.76
N VAL A 21 19.23 15.75 0.58
CA VAL A 21 18.49 15.59 -0.68
C VAL A 21 18.26 16.96 -1.29
N SER A 22 18.85 17.18 -2.47
CA SER A 22 18.84 18.47 -3.17
C SER A 22 18.02 18.45 -4.45
N HIS A 23 17.90 17.30 -5.09
CA HIS A 23 17.10 17.11 -6.30
C HIS A 23 16.66 15.65 -6.46
N LEU A 24 15.60 15.45 -7.24
CA LEU A 24 15.10 14.14 -7.70
C LEU A 24 15.00 14.19 -9.22
N ILE A 25 15.47 13.16 -9.91
CA ILE A 25 15.51 13.12 -11.37
C ILE A 25 14.81 11.86 -11.85
N TYR A 26 13.92 12.00 -12.84
CA TYR A 26 13.35 10.91 -13.60
C TYR A 26 13.29 11.31 -15.08
N ALA A 27 14.20 10.77 -15.90
CA ALA A 27 14.38 11.21 -17.29
C ALA A 27 14.53 12.75 -17.38
N ASP A 28 13.64 13.43 -18.11
CA ASP A 28 13.58 14.88 -18.26
C ASP A 28 12.80 15.58 -17.11
N ASP A 29 12.02 14.86 -16.32
CA ASP A 29 11.26 15.38 -15.18
C ASP A 29 12.15 15.53 -13.94
N GLN A 30 12.65 16.75 -13.71
CA GLN A 30 13.52 17.08 -12.57
C GLN A 30 12.80 17.90 -11.50
N LEU A 31 12.97 17.51 -10.23
CA LEU A 31 12.52 18.27 -9.07
C LEU A 31 13.74 18.77 -8.29
N VAL A 32 13.90 20.09 -8.17
CA VAL A 32 14.97 20.71 -7.37
C VAL A 32 14.39 21.24 -6.06
N LEU A 33 15.03 20.88 -4.93
CA LEU A 33 14.61 21.24 -3.58
C LEU A 33 15.55 22.31 -3.02
N LEU A 34 15.19 23.58 -3.16
CA LEU A 34 16.02 24.73 -2.78
C LEU A 34 15.40 25.53 -1.62
N ARG A 35 16.23 26.00 -0.67
CA ARG A 35 15.80 26.98 0.34
C ARG A 35 15.39 28.30 -0.35
N PRO A 36 14.19 28.83 -0.09
CA PRO A 36 13.69 29.99 -0.82
C PRO A 36 14.48 31.26 -0.44
N SER A 37 15.35 31.71 -1.33
CA SER A 37 16.14 32.94 -1.18
C SER A 37 16.44 33.53 -2.57
N MET A 38 16.51 34.85 -2.69
CA MET A 38 16.81 35.52 -3.97
C MET A 38 18.15 35.05 -4.55
N ARG A 39 19.20 34.99 -3.69
CA ARG A 39 20.50 34.45 -4.07
C ARG A 39 20.40 33.01 -4.58
N GLY A 40 19.70 32.12 -3.86
CA GLY A 40 19.56 30.73 -4.27
C GLY A 40 18.84 30.56 -5.60
N MET A 41 17.84 31.40 -5.90
CA MET A 41 17.14 31.38 -7.19
C MET A 41 18.05 31.82 -8.34
N ARG A 42 18.83 32.89 -8.14
CA ARG A 42 19.83 33.37 -9.12
C ARG A 42 20.92 32.34 -9.38
N GLU A 43 21.44 31.72 -8.33
CA GLU A 43 22.45 30.67 -8.45
C GLU A 43 21.90 29.45 -9.20
N LEU A 44 20.65 29.07 -8.94
CA LEU A 44 20.00 28.00 -9.69
C LEU A 44 19.87 28.37 -11.18
N ALA A 45 19.47 29.61 -11.49
CA ALA A 45 19.39 30.10 -12.87
C ALA A 45 20.76 30.05 -13.57
N ALA A 46 21.81 30.54 -12.90
CA ALA A 46 23.18 30.51 -13.40
C ALA A 46 23.67 29.07 -13.65
N VAL A 47 23.39 28.14 -12.72
CA VAL A 47 23.75 26.73 -12.87
C VAL A 47 23.03 26.08 -14.06
N MET A 48 21.75 26.42 -14.29
CA MET A 48 20.99 25.91 -15.44
C MET A 48 21.52 26.48 -16.76
N GLU A 49 21.93 27.74 -16.79
CA GLU A 49 22.54 28.39 -17.96
C GLU A 49 23.93 27.80 -18.27
N GLU A 50 24.79 27.66 -17.26
CA GLU A 50 26.11 27.01 -17.39
C GLU A 50 25.97 25.57 -17.92
N PHE A 51 25.00 24.81 -17.41
CA PHE A 51 24.71 23.47 -17.92
C PHE A 51 24.25 23.52 -19.38
N GLY A 52 23.36 24.46 -19.72
CA GLY A 52 22.85 24.62 -21.07
C GLY A 52 23.92 25.00 -22.09
N GLN A 53 24.92 25.79 -21.71
CA GLN A 53 26.08 26.13 -22.55
C GLN A 53 26.98 24.92 -22.82
N LEU A 54 27.04 23.95 -21.90
CA LEU A 54 27.87 22.76 -22.03
C LEU A 54 27.17 21.61 -22.76
N SER A 55 25.84 21.53 -22.68
CA SER A 55 25.06 20.41 -23.21
C SER A 55 24.17 20.78 -24.39
N ASP A 56 24.13 22.05 -24.79
CA ASP A 56 23.15 22.62 -25.75
C ASP A 56 21.68 22.40 -25.37
N LEU A 57 21.40 22.12 -24.10
CA LEU A 57 20.03 21.96 -23.59
C LEU A 57 19.54 23.28 -23.00
N ARG A 58 18.22 23.48 -22.98
CA ARG A 58 17.61 24.67 -22.38
C ARG A 58 16.49 24.29 -21.43
N LEU A 59 16.38 25.07 -20.35
CA LEU A 59 15.22 24.99 -19.46
C LEU A 59 13.97 25.40 -20.23
N ASN A 60 12.98 24.51 -20.31
CA ASN A 60 11.68 24.85 -20.85
C ASN A 60 10.89 25.66 -19.82
N ARG A 61 10.90 26.99 -19.97
CA ARG A 61 10.28 27.93 -19.01
C ARG A 61 8.76 27.84 -18.96
N ASP A 62 8.13 27.39 -20.04
CA ASP A 62 6.67 27.22 -20.10
C ASP A 62 6.19 25.99 -19.31
N LYS A 63 7.03 24.93 -19.28
CA LYS A 63 6.75 23.70 -18.51
C LYS A 63 7.28 23.77 -17.07
N SER A 64 8.32 24.57 -16.83
CA SER A 64 8.97 24.67 -15.53
C SER A 64 8.23 25.64 -14.62
N LYS A 65 8.03 25.24 -13.36
CA LYS A 65 7.35 26.06 -12.35
C LYS A 65 8.06 25.97 -11.01
N VAL A 66 7.94 27.03 -10.22
CA VAL A 66 8.46 27.05 -8.83
C VAL A 66 7.29 27.02 -7.85
N TYR A 67 7.39 26.12 -6.87
CA TYR A 67 6.38 25.94 -5.84
C TYR A 67 6.96 26.38 -4.49
N PHE A 68 6.21 27.19 -3.75
CA PHE A 68 6.66 27.75 -2.48
C PHE A 68 5.81 27.25 -1.31
N SER A 69 6.43 27.14 -0.13
CA SER A 69 5.69 26.96 1.11
C SER A 69 4.77 28.17 1.38
N ASN A 70 3.71 27.95 2.15
CA ASN A 70 2.79 29.03 2.52
C ASN A 70 3.49 30.18 3.26
N SER A 71 4.52 29.87 4.03
CA SER A 71 5.33 30.82 4.81
C SER A 71 6.32 31.65 3.98
N CYS A 72 6.51 31.34 2.70
CA CYS A 72 7.46 32.07 1.86
C CYS A 72 6.90 33.44 1.45
N THR A 73 7.65 34.51 1.70
CA THR A 73 7.37 35.86 1.16
C THR A 73 8.01 36.05 -0.22
N LEU A 74 7.56 37.07 -0.97
CA LEU A 74 8.12 37.49 -2.26
C LEU A 74 8.18 36.33 -3.29
N LYS A 75 7.09 35.57 -3.42
CA LYS A 75 7.05 34.33 -4.23
C LYS A 75 7.23 34.63 -5.72
N GLU A 76 6.55 35.66 -6.20
CA GLU A 76 6.55 36.09 -7.60
C GLU A 76 7.92 36.62 -8.01
N GLU A 77 8.52 37.50 -7.19
CA GLU A 77 9.88 38.01 -7.41
C GLU A 77 10.92 36.89 -7.45
N ARG A 78 10.82 35.92 -6.53
CA ARG A 78 11.72 34.76 -6.50
C ARG A 78 11.57 33.87 -7.73
N ALA A 79 10.35 33.68 -8.23
CA ALA A 79 10.11 32.91 -9.44
C ALA A 79 10.70 33.62 -10.68
N LEU A 80 10.57 34.96 -10.73
CA LEU A 80 11.12 35.80 -11.79
C LEU A 80 12.65 35.72 -11.88
N GLU A 81 13.37 35.58 -10.76
CA GLU A 81 14.84 35.38 -10.76
C GLU A 81 15.27 34.09 -11.49
N LEU A 82 14.43 33.06 -11.50
CA LEU A 82 14.65 31.84 -12.30
C LEU A 82 14.05 31.95 -13.71
N GLY A 83 13.28 33.00 -13.96
CA GLY A 83 12.61 33.25 -15.23
C GLY A 83 11.48 32.26 -15.52
N VAL A 84 10.79 31.79 -14.47
CA VAL A 84 9.68 30.83 -14.57
C VAL A 84 8.49 31.31 -13.75
N GLU A 85 7.32 30.74 -14.02
CA GLU A 85 6.10 31.09 -13.27
C GLU A 85 6.03 30.43 -11.89
N LYS A 86 5.37 31.12 -10.97
CA LYS A 86 4.93 30.54 -9.70
C LYS A 86 3.84 29.51 -9.96
N GLY A 87 4.04 28.28 -9.53
CA GLY A 87 3.03 27.23 -9.54
C GLY A 87 2.25 27.15 -8.22
N ASP A 88 1.06 26.54 -8.28
CA ASP A 88 0.26 26.20 -7.11
C ASP A 88 0.21 24.68 -6.90
N LEU A 89 0.22 24.26 -5.63
CA LEU A 89 0.05 22.86 -5.25
C LEU A 89 -1.43 22.57 -4.94
N PRO A 90 -1.93 21.36 -5.24
CA PRO A 90 -1.18 20.21 -5.77
C PRO A 90 -0.90 20.28 -7.28
N VAL A 91 0.23 19.71 -7.70
CA VAL A 91 0.63 19.58 -9.12
C VAL A 91 0.72 18.12 -9.52
N LYS A 92 0.48 17.78 -10.79
CA LYS A 92 0.75 16.45 -11.32
C LYS A 92 2.26 16.28 -11.56
N TYR A 93 2.89 15.31 -10.91
CA TYR A 93 4.28 14.90 -11.12
C TYR A 93 4.32 13.40 -11.39
N LEU A 94 5.00 12.98 -12.47
CA LEU A 94 5.08 11.58 -12.89
C LEU A 94 3.72 10.86 -12.92
N GLY A 95 2.65 11.54 -13.34
CA GLY A 95 1.32 10.93 -13.44
C GLY A 95 0.42 11.03 -12.21
N VAL A 96 0.95 11.39 -11.03
CA VAL A 96 0.21 11.45 -9.75
C VAL A 96 0.23 12.85 -9.13
N PRO A 97 -0.77 13.21 -8.29
CA PRO A 97 -0.78 14.50 -7.59
C PRO A 97 0.30 14.53 -6.51
N LEU A 98 1.24 15.47 -6.66
CA LEU A 98 2.17 15.91 -5.63
C LEU A 98 1.50 17.02 -4.81
N SER A 99 1.26 16.73 -3.53
CA SER A 99 0.59 17.63 -2.58
C SER A 99 1.39 17.73 -1.29
N VAL A 100 1.25 18.86 -0.58
CA VAL A 100 1.84 19.05 0.76
C VAL A 100 1.18 18.15 1.81
N ASN A 101 -0.11 17.86 1.62
CA ASN A 101 -0.93 17.03 2.51
C ASN A 101 -1.38 15.75 1.79
N TYR A 102 -2.20 14.93 2.46
CA TYR A 102 -2.92 13.84 1.77
C TYR A 102 -3.60 14.38 0.52
N ALA A 103 -3.47 13.66 -0.60
CA ALA A 103 -4.26 13.93 -1.78
C ALA A 103 -5.73 13.90 -1.38
N LYS A 104 -6.48 14.95 -1.69
CA LYS A 104 -7.92 15.00 -1.47
C LYS A 104 -8.65 14.27 -2.60
N ASP A 105 -9.92 13.98 -2.40
CA ASP A 105 -10.77 13.35 -3.42
C ASP A 105 -10.67 14.06 -4.76
N ARG A 106 -10.71 15.40 -4.75
CA ARG A 106 -10.62 16.24 -5.95
C ARG A 106 -9.27 16.09 -6.68
N ASP A 107 -8.19 15.89 -5.94
CA ASP A 107 -6.84 15.77 -6.49
C ASP A 107 -6.67 14.40 -7.20
N CYS A 108 -7.50 13.42 -6.83
CA CYS A 108 -7.53 12.07 -7.42
C CYS A 108 -8.61 11.91 -8.49
N GLN A 109 -9.24 12.98 -8.96
CA GLN A 109 -10.30 12.89 -9.97
C GLN A 109 -9.80 12.26 -11.29
N SER A 110 -8.54 12.51 -11.64
CA SER A 110 -7.90 11.90 -12.82
C SER A 110 -7.85 10.37 -12.76
N LEU A 111 -7.68 9.80 -11.55
CA LEU A 111 -7.73 8.37 -11.30
C LEU A 111 -9.15 7.81 -11.47
N VAL A 112 -10.17 8.52 -10.96
CA VAL A 112 -11.58 8.14 -11.15
C VAL A 112 -11.91 8.15 -12.66
N ASN A 113 -11.53 9.21 -13.36
CA ASN A 113 -11.74 9.33 -14.81
C ASN A 113 -10.98 8.28 -15.61
N PHE A 114 -9.83 7.80 -15.11
CA PHE A 114 -9.11 6.69 -15.71
C PHE A 114 -9.90 5.38 -15.60
N ALA A 115 -10.43 5.07 -14.41
CA ALA A 115 -11.25 3.89 -14.20
C ALA A 115 -12.53 3.94 -15.04
N GLN A 116 -13.21 5.09 -15.07
CA GLN A 116 -14.42 5.33 -15.84
C GLN A 116 -14.17 5.12 -17.35
N ARG A 117 -13.15 5.79 -17.92
CA ARG A 117 -12.83 5.66 -19.35
C ARG A 117 -12.46 4.23 -19.75
N ARG A 118 -11.81 3.48 -18.85
CA ARG A 118 -11.49 2.07 -19.10
C ARG A 118 -12.75 1.23 -19.23
N VAL A 119 -13.72 1.39 -18.33
CA VAL A 119 -14.96 0.61 -18.37
C VAL A 119 -15.90 1.04 -19.49
N GLU A 120 -15.96 2.33 -19.82
CA GLU A 120 -16.78 2.86 -20.92
C GLU A 120 -16.26 2.47 -22.30
N GLY A 121 -14.94 2.31 -22.44
CA GLY A 121 -14.34 1.86 -23.70
C GLY A 121 -14.69 0.42 -24.08
N TRP A 122 -15.36 -0.33 -23.20
CA TRP A 122 -15.75 -1.71 -23.43
C TRP A 122 -17.26 -1.83 -23.63
N GLN A 123 -17.68 -2.49 -24.72
CA GLN A 123 -19.09 -2.81 -24.97
C GLN A 123 -19.59 -3.88 -24.00
N ALA A 124 -19.99 -3.46 -22.80
CA ALA A 124 -20.42 -4.34 -21.71
C ALA A 124 -21.57 -5.31 -22.10
N ALA A 125 -22.45 -4.91 -23.03
CA ALA A 125 -23.57 -5.73 -23.51
C ALA A 125 -23.09 -6.98 -24.30
N GLY A 126 -21.97 -6.89 -25.02
CA GLY A 126 -21.40 -8.00 -25.78
C GLY A 126 -20.54 -8.96 -24.95
N LEU A 127 -20.38 -8.70 -23.65
CA LEU A 127 -19.45 -9.42 -22.78
C LEU A 127 -20.17 -10.34 -21.81
N SER A 128 -19.66 -11.56 -21.69
CA SER A 128 -20.08 -12.47 -20.62
C SER A 128 -19.78 -11.87 -19.24
N PHE A 129 -20.48 -12.35 -18.21
CA PHE A 129 -20.20 -11.97 -16.82
C PHE A 129 -18.73 -12.21 -16.44
N GLY A 130 -18.15 -13.34 -16.87
CA GLY A 130 -16.73 -13.64 -16.68
C GLY A 130 -15.81 -12.67 -17.42
N GLY A 131 -16.14 -12.32 -18.66
CA GLY A 131 -15.37 -11.33 -19.43
C GLY A 131 -15.32 -9.97 -18.74
N ARG A 132 -16.45 -9.50 -18.18
CA ARG A 132 -16.51 -8.26 -17.41
C ARG A 132 -15.66 -8.30 -16.14
N ILE A 133 -15.65 -9.44 -15.42
CA ILE A 133 -14.80 -9.65 -14.25
C ILE A 133 -13.31 -9.57 -14.62
N GLU A 134 -12.88 -10.21 -15.70
CA GLU A 134 -11.48 -10.17 -16.15
C GLU A 134 -11.03 -8.75 -16.51
N LEU A 135 -11.89 -7.99 -17.19
CA LEU A 135 -11.60 -6.60 -17.53
C LEU A 135 -11.48 -5.72 -16.28
N VAL A 136 -12.36 -5.87 -15.30
CA VAL A 136 -12.24 -5.17 -14.00
C VAL A 136 -10.97 -5.57 -13.26
N ARG A 137 -10.58 -6.85 -13.29
CA ARG A 137 -9.31 -7.31 -12.70
C ARG A 137 -8.12 -6.56 -13.31
N SER A 138 -8.14 -6.28 -14.61
CA SER A 138 -7.10 -5.48 -15.28
C SER A 138 -7.07 -4.02 -14.78
N VAL A 139 -8.23 -3.39 -14.59
CA VAL A 139 -8.35 -2.02 -14.04
C VAL A 139 -7.78 -1.95 -12.63
N ILE A 140 -8.21 -2.87 -11.76
CA ILE A 140 -7.73 -2.96 -10.37
C ILE A 140 -6.21 -3.12 -10.36
N SER A 141 -5.67 -3.99 -11.21
CA SER A 141 -4.22 -4.25 -11.28
C SER A 141 -3.43 -3.02 -11.69
N ALA A 142 -3.89 -2.27 -12.69
CA ALA A 142 -3.24 -1.02 -13.11
C ALA A 142 -3.22 0.04 -11.98
N ILE A 143 -4.34 0.20 -11.27
CA ILE A 143 -4.45 1.13 -10.14
C ILE A 143 -3.56 0.68 -8.97
N ALA A 144 -3.57 -0.60 -8.66
CA ALA A 144 -2.81 -1.20 -7.57
C ALA A 144 -1.30 -1.07 -7.77
N LEU A 145 -0.81 -1.24 -9.00
CA LEU A 145 0.62 -1.21 -9.31
C LEU A 145 1.20 0.21 -9.32
N PHE A 146 0.40 1.21 -9.71
CA PHE A 146 0.90 2.56 -9.91
C PHE A 146 0.42 3.53 -8.82
N TRP A 147 -0.89 3.77 -8.72
CA TRP A 147 -1.43 4.81 -7.83
C TRP A 147 -1.28 4.47 -6.36
N LEU A 148 -1.67 3.26 -5.95
CA LEU A 148 -1.68 2.86 -4.54
C LEU A 148 -0.27 2.63 -3.98
N GLN A 149 0.72 2.39 -4.84
CA GLN A 149 2.13 2.33 -4.44
C GLN A 149 2.77 3.72 -4.32
N SER A 150 2.24 4.71 -5.03
CA SER A 150 2.87 6.05 -5.15
C SER A 150 2.31 7.06 -4.15
N ILE A 151 1.00 7.03 -3.90
CA ILE A 151 0.33 7.99 -3.02
C ILE A 151 -0.71 7.32 -2.12
N MET A 152 -1.02 7.98 -1.01
CA MET A 152 -2.13 7.59 -0.15
C MET A 152 -3.45 8.14 -0.69
N VAL A 153 -4.10 7.35 -1.54
CA VAL A 153 -5.41 7.69 -2.13
C VAL A 153 -6.49 7.72 -1.03
N PRO A 154 -7.43 8.68 -1.04
CA PRO A 154 -8.57 8.70 -0.12
C PRO A 154 -9.48 7.47 -0.25
N LEU A 155 -10.01 7.00 0.88
CA LEU A 155 -10.93 5.87 0.89
C LEU A 155 -12.22 6.15 0.10
N ALA A 156 -12.69 7.40 0.12
CA ALA A 156 -13.86 7.82 -0.67
C ALA A 156 -13.60 7.68 -2.18
N THR A 157 -12.42 8.08 -2.68
CA THR A 157 -12.01 7.84 -4.07
C THR A 157 -11.96 6.35 -4.40
N ILE A 158 -11.38 5.52 -3.51
CA ILE A 158 -11.32 4.07 -3.70
C ILE A 158 -12.72 3.47 -3.86
N ARG A 159 -13.64 3.80 -2.95
CA ARG A 159 -15.03 3.31 -2.98
C ARG A 159 -15.78 3.77 -4.23
N LYS A 160 -15.53 4.99 -4.70
CA LYS A 160 -16.09 5.48 -5.98
C LYS A 160 -15.65 4.59 -7.15
N ILE A 161 -14.36 4.24 -7.21
CA ILE A 161 -13.79 3.39 -8.28
C ILE A 161 -14.35 1.97 -8.20
N GLU A 162 -14.44 1.38 -7.01
CA GLU A 162 -15.05 0.05 -6.83
C GLU A 162 -16.53 0.07 -7.25
N GLY A 163 -17.26 1.15 -6.97
CA GLY A 163 -18.62 1.35 -7.46
C GLY A 163 -18.73 1.40 -8.98
N ILE A 164 -17.81 2.08 -9.67
CA ILE A 164 -17.72 2.09 -11.13
C ILE A 164 -17.48 0.68 -11.67
N CYS A 165 -16.54 -0.06 -11.07
CA CYS A 165 -16.24 -1.44 -11.46
C CYS A 165 -17.44 -2.37 -11.24
N ALA A 166 -18.14 -2.24 -10.12
CA ALA A 166 -19.34 -3.02 -9.82
C ALA A 166 -20.45 -2.75 -10.84
N LYS A 167 -20.76 -1.48 -11.12
CA LYS A 167 -21.76 -1.10 -12.13
C LYS A 167 -21.45 -1.68 -13.51
N PHE A 168 -20.18 -1.69 -13.90
CA PHE A 168 -19.73 -2.30 -15.14
C PHE A 168 -19.93 -3.82 -15.16
N ILE A 169 -19.54 -4.53 -14.08
CA ILE A 169 -19.73 -5.99 -13.96
C ILE A 169 -21.20 -6.38 -14.12
N TRP A 170 -22.12 -5.56 -13.62
CA TRP A 170 -23.56 -5.83 -13.71
C TRP A 170 -24.24 -5.17 -14.91
N HIS A 171 -23.51 -4.41 -15.74
CA HIS A 171 -24.05 -3.68 -16.91
C HIS A 171 -25.27 -2.82 -16.53
N GLY A 172 -25.19 -2.11 -15.40
CA GLY A 172 -26.28 -1.26 -14.90
C GLY A 172 -27.53 -2.02 -14.44
N GLY A 173 -27.55 -3.36 -14.50
CA GLY A 173 -28.64 -4.20 -14.01
C GLY A 173 -28.56 -4.48 -12.51
N ILE A 174 -29.33 -5.46 -12.04
CA ILE A 174 -29.38 -5.85 -10.63
C ILE A 174 -28.03 -6.43 -10.17
N HIS A 175 -27.49 -5.88 -9.08
CA HIS A 175 -26.29 -6.38 -8.43
C HIS A 175 -26.64 -7.61 -7.58
N ALA A 176 -26.74 -8.78 -8.21
CA ALA A 176 -27.13 -10.00 -7.51
C ALA A 176 -26.10 -10.44 -6.45
N ILE A 177 -24.82 -10.13 -6.65
CA ILE A 177 -23.73 -10.45 -5.71
C ILE A 177 -23.02 -9.15 -5.33
N SER A 178 -22.78 -8.95 -4.03
CA SER A 178 -22.13 -7.75 -3.51
C SER A 178 -20.67 -7.65 -3.98
N TRP A 179 -20.14 -6.43 -4.05
CA TRP A 179 -18.73 -6.21 -4.39
C TRP A 179 -17.78 -6.93 -3.44
N GLU A 180 -18.09 -6.92 -2.14
CA GLU A 180 -17.33 -7.62 -1.12
C GLU A 180 -17.27 -9.12 -1.39
N GLN A 181 -18.42 -9.76 -1.66
CA GLN A 181 -18.49 -11.18 -2.01
C GLN A 181 -17.68 -11.48 -3.28
N LEU A 182 -17.75 -10.63 -4.31
CA LEU A 182 -16.93 -10.79 -5.51
C LEU A 182 -15.42 -10.71 -5.22
N CYS A 183 -15.01 -9.92 -4.22
CA CYS A 183 -13.62 -9.77 -3.82
C CYS A 183 -13.08 -10.92 -2.97
N ARG A 184 -13.93 -11.81 -2.45
CA ARG A 184 -13.45 -12.96 -1.68
C ARG A 184 -12.63 -13.89 -2.57
N PRO A 185 -11.60 -14.57 -2.04
CA PRO A 185 -10.96 -15.68 -2.73
C PRO A 185 -12.00 -16.72 -3.17
N ARG A 186 -11.70 -17.48 -4.22
CA ARG A 186 -12.61 -18.55 -4.68
C ARG A 186 -12.89 -19.59 -3.59
N LYS A 187 -11.87 -19.91 -2.79
CA LYS A 187 -11.98 -20.80 -1.63
C LYS A 187 -12.95 -20.29 -0.57
N GLU A 188 -13.12 -18.97 -0.47
CA GLU A 188 -14.00 -18.31 0.50
C GLU A 188 -15.29 -17.82 -0.18
N GLY A 189 -15.70 -18.49 -1.26
CA GLY A 189 -16.97 -18.24 -1.94
C GLY A 189 -17.03 -16.97 -2.78
N GLY A 190 -15.91 -16.41 -3.23
CA GLY A 190 -15.89 -15.27 -4.16
C GLY A 190 -15.40 -15.61 -5.56
N VAL A 191 -15.16 -14.58 -6.37
CA VAL A 191 -14.57 -14.73 -7.72
C VAL A 191 -13.08 -14.35 -7.78
N GLY A 192 -12.51 -13.95 -6.64
CA GLY A 192 -11.10 -13.56 -6.52
C GLY A 192 -10.77 -12.22 -7.16
N LEU A 193 -11.68 -11.24 -7.15
CA LEU A 193 -11.31 -9.85 -7.39
C LEU A 193 -10.53 -9.31 -6.18
N ARG A 194 -9.65 -8.33 -6.37
CA ARG A 194 -8.97 -7.70 -5.24
C ARG A 194 -9.74 -6.44 -4.82
N SER A 195 -10.06 -6.33 -3.54
CA SER A 195 -10.59 -5.07 -3.01
C SER A 195 -9.49 -4.00 -3.05
N LEU A 196 -9.78 -2.85 -3.65
CA LEU A 196 -8.85 -1.73 -3.67
C LEU A 196 -8.63 -1.14 -2.28
N VAL A 197 -9.57 -1.34 -1.34
CA VAL A 197 -9.41 -0.98 0.08
C VAL A 197 -8.28 -1.80 0.70
N SER A 198 -8.34 -3.13 0.61
CA SER A 198 -7.29 -4.01 1.14
C SER A 198 -5.97 -3.86 0.39
N VAL A 199 -5.99 -3.56 -0.92
CA VAL A 199 -4.75 -3.23 -1.67
C VAL A 199 -4.11 -1.95 -1.12
N ARG A 200 -4.90 -0.91 -0.82
CA ARG A 200 -4.40 0.34 -0.22
C ARG A 200 -3.78 0.10 1.15
N GLU A 201 -4.40 -0.72 1.99
CA GLU A 201 -3.86 -1.09 3.31
C GLU A 201 -2.55 -1.86 3.17
N ALA A 202 -2.50 -2.86 2.29
CA ALA A 202 -1.28 -3.62 2.02
C ALA A 202 -0.14 -2.75 1.48
N ALA A 203 -0.44 -1.73 0.67
CA ALA A 203 0.54 -0.75 0.22
C ALA A 203 1.09 0.10 1.38
N GLY A 204 0.25 0.45 2.36
CA GLY A 204 0.66 1.12 3.60
C GLY A 204 1.62 0.27 4.43
N ILE A 205 1.31 -1.01 4.62
CA ILE A 205 2.20 -1.98 5.30
C ILE A 205 3.52 -2.13 4.54
N LYS A 206 3.47 -2.26 3.21
CA LYS A 206 4.67 -2.31 2.37
C LYS A 206 5.55 -1.07 2.55
N LEU A 207 4.96 0.12 2.62
CA LEU A 207 5.72 1.36 2.86
C LEU A 207 6.41 1.34 4.23
N ALA A 208 5.71 0.88 5.27
CA ALA A 208 6.29 0.73 6.60
C ALA A 208 7.40 -0.33 6.64
N TRP A 209 7.22 -1.45 5.92
CA TRP A 209 8.26 -2.47 5.75
C TRP A 209 9.51 -1.90 5.07
N ARG A 210 9.36 -1.17 3.95
CA ARG A 210 10.49 -0.52 3.26
C ARG A 210 11.21 0.49 4.14
N PHE A 211 10.46 1.23 4.96
CA PHE A 211 11.05 2.14 5.93
C PHE A 211 11.89 1.37 6.97
N LEU A 212 11.35 0.27 7.50
CA LEU A 212 12.01 -0.57 8.50
C LEU A 212 13.28 -1.26 7.97
N GLN A 213 13.30 -1.66 6.70
CA GLN A 213 14.50 -2.25 6.07
C GLN A 213 15.67 -1.27 6.01
N GLY A 214 15.40 0.03 5.87
CA GLY A 214 16.43 1.06 5.91
C GLY A 214 17.38 1.06 4.71
N ASP A 215 17.07 0.34 3.63
CA ASP A 215 17.94 0.03 2.49
C ASP A 215 17.96 1.11 1.39
N SER A 216 17.33 2.26 1.61
CA SER A 216 17.18 3.31 0.60
C SER A 216 17.59 4.70 1.10
N LEU A 217 17.95 5.59 0.17
CA LEU A 217 18.17 7.02 0.44
C LEU A 217 16.95 7.64 1.13
N TRP A 218 15.74 7.27 0.69
CA TRP A 218 14.48 7.73 1.28
C TRP A 218 14.34 7.30 2.74
N SER A 219 14.57 6.02 3.06
CA SER A 219 14.47 5.54 4.44
C SER A 219 15.53 6.18 5.34
N ALA A 220 16.76 6.34 4.86
CA ALA A 220 17.83 7.02 5.58
C ALA A 220 17.46 8.48 5.90
N TRP A 221 16.95 9.22 4.90
CA TRP A 221 16.50 10.60 5.07
C TRP A 221 15.33 10.70 6.07
N MET A 222 14.32 9.84 5.94
CA MET A 222 13.15 9.81 6.82
C MET A 222 13.54 9.49 8.27
N THR A 223 14.44 8.53 8.47
CA THR A 223 14.99 8.17 9.79
C THR A 223 15.71 9.35 10.43
N SER A 224 16.60 10.00 9.70
CA SER A 224 17.32 11.19 10.19
C SER A 224 16.39 12.35 10.52
N ARG A 225 15.42 12.61 9.64
CA ARG A 225 14.46 13.72 9.81
C ARG A 225 13.53 13.53 11.01
N TYR A 226 13.02 12.32 11.21
CA TYR A 226 11.91 12.08 12.14
C TYR A 226 12.30 11.23 13.36
N LEU A 227 13.05 10.13 13.20
CA LEU A 227 13.43 9.30 14.35
C LEU A 227 14.46 10.00 15.22
N ARG A 228 15.47 10.66 14.62
CA ARG A 228 16.52 11.41 15.34
C ARG A 228 17.18 10.59 16.46
N GLY A 229 17.53 9.35 16.14
CA GLY A 229 18.13 8.40 17.09
C GLY A 229 17.13 7.67 18.01
N ARG A 230 15.83 7.96 17.95
CA ARG A 230 14.81 7.16 18.65
C ARG A 230 14.54 5.86 17.91
N ASN A 231 14.23 4.80 18.66
CA ASN A 231 13.82 3.53 18.09
C ASN A 231 12.44 3.64 17.41
N PHE A 232 12.29 2.97 16.28
CA PHE A 232 11.08 3.00 15.44
C PHE A 232 9.82 2.54 16.18
N TRP A 233 9.92 1.54 17.05
CA TRP A 233 8.78 0.90 17.70
C TRP A 233 8.18 1.72 18.83
N VAL A 234 9.01 2.50 19.52
CA VAL A 234 8.56 3.37 20.63
C VAL A 234 8.45 4.84 20.25
N CYS A 235 8.75 5.22 19.00
CA CYS A 235 8.55 6.59 18.54
C CYS A 235 7.06 6.96 18.58
N GLU A 236 6.71 7.98 19.38
CA GLU A 236 5.36 8.53 19.41
C GLU A 236 5.05 9.33 18.15
N ILE A 237 3.76 9.39 17.81
CA ILE A 237 3.27 10.16 16.66
C ILE A 237 3.17 11.63 17.07
N ASP A 238 3.96 12.49 16.42
CA ASP A 238 3.97 13.94 16.66
C ASP A 238 3.17 14.69 15.59
N ASN A 239 2.51 15.79 15.96
CA ASN A 239 1.72 16.60 15.05
C ASN A 239 2.54 17.25 13.92
N ASN A 240 3.83 17.51 14.15
CA ASN A 240 4.76 18.09 13.18
C ASN A 240 5.34 17.07 12.18
N TYR A 241 5.05 15.78 12.35
CA TYR A 241 5.46 14.78 11.36
C TYR A 241 4.69 14.92 10.05
N SER A 242 5.35 14.56 8.95
CA SER A 242 4.63 14.45 7.69
C SER A 242 3.54 13.41 7.79
N VAL A 243 2.49 13.68 7.02
CA VAL A 243 1.39 12.77 6.75
C VAL A 243 1.88 11.33 6.44
N SER A 244 2.90 11.19 5.60
CA SER A 244 3.47 9.89 5.22
C SER A 244 4.17 9.19 6.38
N PHE A 245 4.94 9.92 7.21
CA PHE A 245 5.59 9.31 8.36
C PHE A 245 4.59 8.89 9.44
N LYS A 246 3.55 9.70 9.69
CA LYS A 246 2.44 9.31 10.56
C LYS A 246 1.77 8.02 10.07
N HIS A 247 1.58 7.88 8.75
CA HIS A 247 1.00 6.66 8.18
C HIS A 247 1.90 5.44 8.38
N ILE A 248 3.21 5.57 8.20
CA ILE A 248 4.17 4.50 8.52
C ILE A 248 4.05 4.07 9.99
N LEU A 249 4.04 5.02 10.91
CA LEU A 249 3.93 4.73 12.36
C LEU A 249 2.60 4.05 12.73
N ARG A 250 1.49 4.42 12.07
CA ARG A 250 0.17 3.80 12.29
C ARG A 250 0.10 2.35 11.82
N ASN A 251 0.93 1.97 10.86
CA ASN A 251 0.98 0.61 10.32
C ASN A 251 1.89 -0.34 11.14
N ARG A 252 2.61 0.16 12.16
CA ARG A 252 3.49 -0.65 13.02
C ARG A 252 2.80 -1.86 13.65
N PRO A 253 1.59 -1.77 14.24
CA PRO A 253 0.97 -2.91 14.91
C PRO A 253 0.74 -4.10 13.95
N VAL A 254 0.24 -3.82 12.75
CA VAL A 254 -0.01 -4.85 11.73
C VAL A 254 1.30 -5.33 11.11
N LEU A 255 2.26 -4.43 10.84
CA LEU A 255 3.58 -4.83 10.33
C LEU A 255 4.26 -5.82 11.29
N ARG A 256 4.18 -5.55 12.59
CA ARG A 256 4.81 -6.34 13.65
C ARG A 256 4.31 -7.79 13.71
N THR A 257 3.06 -8.06 13.36
CA THR A 257 2.53 -9.44 13.34
C THR A 257 3.09 -10.27 12.20
N ALA A 258 3.66 -9.62 11.17
CA ALA A 258 4.12 -10.26 9.94
C ALA A 258 5.63 -10.16 9.70
N ILE A 259 6.40 -9.80 10.73
CA ILE A 259 7.86 -9.75 10.66
C ILE A 259 8.50 -10.55 11.79
N ARG A 260 9.74 -10.97 11.54
CA ARG A 260 10.63 -11.52 12.55
C ARG A 260 12.00 -10.88 12.44
N ARG A 261 12.75 -10.86 13.54
CA ARG A 261 14.16 -10.48 13.53
C ARG A 261 14.99 -11.74 13.31
N ARG A 262 15.77 -11.78 12.23
CA ARG A 262 16.78 -12.83 12.04
C ARG A 262 18.04 -12.40 12.79
N MET A 263 18.24 -13.00 13.96
CA MET A 263 19.37 -12.70 14.83
C MET A 263 20.68 -13.26 14.25
N ARG A 264 21.70 -12.42 14.20
CA ARG A 264 23.08 -12.77 13.83
C ARG A 264 24.00 -12.36 14.98
N GLU A 265 24.74 -11.27 14.86
CA GLU A 265 25.61 -10.78 15.93
C GLU A 265 24.89 -9.93 16.98
N GLY A 266 23.62 -9.59 16.76
CA GLY A 266 22.81 -8.82 17.71
C GLY A 266 23.17 -7.33 17.79
N GLY A 267 24.06 -6.82 16.94
CA GLY A 267 24.58 -5.45 17.00
C GLY A 267 23.57 -4.40 16.53
N GLU A 268 22.64 -4.77 15.65
CA GLU A 268 21.65 -3.87 15.05
C GLU A 268 20.26 -4.07 15.66
N THR A 269 20.14 -4.90 16.68
CA THR A 269 18.86 -5.20 17.34
C THR A 269 18.87 -4.61 18.73
N ASP A 270 18.04 -3.60 18.97
CA ASP A 270 17.87 -3.01 20.29
C ASP A 270 17.36 -4.07 21.27
N LEU A 271 18.05 -4.22 22.39
CA LEU A 271 17.74 -5.26 23.37
C LEU A 271 16.34 -5.07 23.95
N TRP A 272 15.94 -3.83 24.23
CA TRP A 272 14.74 -3.51 24.99
C TRP A 272 13.54 -3.16 24.13
N LEU A 273 13.77 -2.49 23.01
CA LEU A 273 12.75 -1.78 22.25
C LEU A 273 12.34 -2.51 20.97
N ASP A 274 13.21 -3.32 20.38
CA ASP A 274 12.86 -4.08 19.17
C ASP A 274 12.02 -5.32 19.51
N PRO A 275 11.00 -5.66 18.70
CA PRO A 275 10.15 -6.83 18.90
C PRO A 275 10.80 -8.13 18.43
N TRP A 276 11.94 -8.51 19.03
CA TRP A 276 12.75 -9.65 18.58
C TRP A 276 12.40 -10.99 19.27
N ILE A 277 11.57 -10.98 20.32
CA ILE A 277 11.11 -12.20 21.02
C ILE A 277 9.68 -12.50 20.58
N SER A 278 9.50 -13.42 19.63
CA SER A 278 8.17 -13.78 19.09
C SER A 278 7.32 -12.60 18.60
N GLY A 279 7.96 -11.48 18.24
CA GLY A 279 7.27 -10.25 17.88
C GLY A 279 6.89 -9.38 19.09
N GLN A 280 7.51 -9.54 20.24
CA GLN A 280 7.42 -8.66 21.41
C GLN A 280 8.82 -8.15 21.79
N SER A 281 8.85 -6.95 22.38
CA SER A 281 10.09 -6.40 22.94
C SER A 281 10.21 -6.77 24.42
N LEU A 282 11.42 -6.74 24.97
CA LEU A 282 11.61 -6.99 26.41
C LEU A 282 10.84 -5.97 27.27
N LEU A 283 10.77 -4.71 26.83
CA LEU A 283 10.01 -3.67 27.52
C LEU A 283 8.52 -4.02 27.63
N GLU A 284 7.96 -4.69 26.63
CA GLU A 284 6.55 -5.10 26.64
C GLU A 284 6.30 -6.33 27.51
N ILE A 285 7.24 -7.27 27.51
CA ILE A 285 7.15 -8.49 28.31
C ILE A 285 7.27 -8.16 29.81
N LEU A 286 8.23 -7.30 30.15
CA LEU A 286 8.58 -7.00 31.54
C LEU A 286 7.86 -5.75 32.09
N GLY A 287 7.27 -4.93 31.22
CA GLY A 287 6.77 -3.60 31.57
C GLY A 287 7.90 -2.59 31.84
N PRO A 288 7.56 -1.30 32.04
CA PRO A 288 8.53 -0.30 32.44
C PRO A 288 9.11 -0.65 33.81
N GLN A 289 10.40 -0.99 33.84
CA GLN A 289 11.17 -1.14 35.07
C GLN A 289 11.18 0.21 35.80
N ARG A 290 10.81 0.18 37.09
CA ARG A 290 10.68 1.38 37.95
C ARG A 290 12.03 2.02 38.31
N ASP A 291 13.14 1.32 38.07
CA ASP A 291 14.45 1.70 38.59
C ASP A 291 15.41 2.13 37.48
N GLY A 292 15.39 3.42 37.09
CA GLY A 292 16.54 4.19 36.61
C GLY A 292 17.44 3.67 35.47
N VAL A 293 17.22 2.48 34.90
CA VAL A 293 18.01 1.92 33.81
C VAL A 293 17.63 2.69 32.56
N ALA A 294 18.56 3.52 32.08
CA ALA A 294 18.43 4.07 30.75
C ALA A 294 18.44 2.89 29.77
N TYR A 295 17.30 2.57 29.16
CA TYR A 295 17.12 1.54 28.12
C TYR A 295 17.88 1.87 26.81
N ARG A 296 18.95 2.67 26.87
CA ARG A 296 19.61 3.27 25.71
C ARG A 296 20.95 2.60 25.47
N GLY A 297 21.19 2.24 24.21
CA GLY A 297 22.49 1.77 23.73
C GLY A 297 22.77 0.29 23.98
N LEU A 298 21.88 -0.45 24.64
CA LEU A 298 21.99 -1.89 24.77
C LEU A 298 21.36 -2.59 23.57
N THR A 299 22.17 -3.43 22.93
CA THR A 299 21.78 -4.28 21.81
C THR A 299 21.86 -5.74 22.18
N CYS A 300 21.21 -6.62 21.41
CA CYS A 300 21.23 -8.07 21.65
C CYS A 300 22.64 -8.66 21.70
N ARG A 301 23.63 -8.03 21.05
CA ARG A 301 25.06 -8.41 21.13
C ARG A 301 25.56 -8.50 22.57
N HIS A 302 25.04 -7.67 23.48
CA HIS A 302 25.47 -7.64 24.87
C HIS A 302 25.18 -8.95 25.61
N ILE A 303 24.11 -9.66 25.22
CA ILE A 303 23.68 -10.95 25.79
C ILE A 303 24.00 -12.15 24.87
N ILE A 304 24.86 -11.96 23.87
CA ILE A 304 25.33 -13.04 22.98
C ILE A 304 26.85 -13.22 23.19
N ARG A 305 27.28 -14.47 23.43
CA ARG A 305 28.69 -14.85 23.55
C ARG A 305 28.97 -16.10 22.71
N GLY A 306 29.93 -16.01 21.79
CA GLY A 306 30.27 -17.13 20.91
C GLY A 306 29.09 -17.66 20.10
N GLY A 307 28.15 -16.79 19.70
CA GLY A 307 26.93 -17.19 18.98
C GLY A 307 25.85 -17.84 19.83
N VAL A 308 25.96 -17.79 21.16
CA VAL A 308 25.00 -18.38 22.11
C VAL A 308 24.42 -17.30 23.02
N TRP A 309 23.12 -17.37 23.30
CA TRP A 309 22.46 -16.51 24.27
C TRP A 309 22.97 -16.74 25.70
N ARG A 310 23.22 -15.64 26.43
CA ARG A 310 23.61 -15.59 27.85
C ARG A 310 22.65 -14.71 28.65
N PRO A 311 21.34 -15.05 28.72
CA PRO A 311 20.34 -14.22 29.37
C PRO A 311 20.59 -14.03 30.88
N GLU A 312 21.19 -15.03 31.54
CA GLU A 312 21.49 -14.99 32.97
C GLU A 312 22.51 -13.91 33.36
N GLU A 313 23.44 -13.55 32.45
CA GLU A 313 24.41 -12.47 32.69
C GLU A 313 23.70 -11.12 32.93
N TYR A 314 22.47 -10.98 32.43
CA TYR A 314 21.62 -9.81 32.59
C TYR A 314 20.39 -10.09 33.48
N ARG A 315 20.44 -11.16 34.29
CA ARG A 315 19.39 -11.57 35.23
C ARG A 315 18.05 -11.93 34.58
N PHE A 316 18.05 -12.24 33.27
CA PHE A 316 16.88 -12.81 32.61
C PHE A 316 16.80 -14.31 32.94
N THR A 317 16.06 -14.65 33.99
CA THR A 317 15.83 -16.03 34.46
C THR A 317 14.60 -16.65 33.80
N ALA A 318 14.34 -17.93 34.06
CA ALA A 318 13.13 -18.60 33.58
C ALA A 318 11.85 -17.91 34.11
N PRO A 319 10.78 -17.82 33.29
CA PRO A 319 10.64 -18.40 31.95
C PRO A 319 11.25 -17.56 30.81
N LEU A 320 11.51 -16.26 31.04
CA LEU A 320 11.99 -15.35 29.99
C LEU A 320 13.32 -15.77 29.37
N GLY A 321 14.28 -16.23 30.18
CA GLY A 321 15.57 -16.72 29.71
C GLY A 321 15.43 -17.93 28.76
N GLU A 322 14.37 -18.72 28.89
CA GLU A 322 14.07 -19.82 27.95
C GLU A 322 13.48 -19.30 26.65
N GLU A 323 12.60 -18.31 26.71
CA GLU A 323 12.04 -17.67 25.51
C GLU A 323 13.11 -16.99 24.66
N ILE A 324 14.05 -16.28 25.31
CA ILE A 324 15.21 -15.67 24.64
C ILE A 324 16.00 -16.75 23.88
N ARG A 325 16.27 -17.89 24.52
CA ARG A 325 17.02 -19.00 23.89
C ARG A 325 16.31 -19.64 22.70
N ARG A 326 14.98 -19.55 22.61
CA ARG A 326 14.21 -20.06 21.46
C ARG A 326 14.43 -19.22 20.20
N VAL A 327 14.91 -17.97 20.33
CA VAL A 327 15.27 -17.15 19.18
C VAL A 327 16.54 -17.71 18.54
N ARG A 328 16.45 -18.24 17.32
CA ARG A 328 17.61 -18.81 16.63
C ARG A 328 18.62 -17.72 16.26
N ILE A 329 19.89 -17.94 16.64
CA ILE A 329 21.04 -17.15 16.18
C ILE A 329 21.63 -17.84 14.95
N THR A 330 21.90 -17.08 13.89
CA THR A 330 22.68 -17.56 12.74
C THR A 330 24.08 -16.97 12.84
N PRO A 331 25.12 -17.76 13.21
CA PRO A 331 26.47 -17.23 13.44
C PRO A 331 27.10 -16.77 12.13
N THR A 332 27.10 -15.47 11.86
CA THR A 332 27.68 -14.85 10.66
C THR A 332 28.18 -13.45 11.01
N ALA A 333 29.21 -12.96 10.32
CA ALA A 333 29.68 -11.58 10.45
C ALA A 333 28.74 -10.51 9.84
N LEU A 334 27.56 -10.92 9.38
CA LEU A 334 26.58 -10.03 8.75
C LEU A 334 25.68 -9.36 9.81
N SER A 335 25.24 -8.15 9.54
CA SER A 335 24.29 -7.41 10.38
C SER A 335 22.94 -8.10 10.49
N ASP A 336 22.25 -7.96 11.62
CA ASP A 336 20.89 -8.49 11.81
C ASP A 336 19.92 -7.92 10.78
N VAL A 337 18.92 -8.71 10.37
CA VAL A 337 17.94 -8.29 9.35
C VAL A 337 16.51 -8.55 9.80
N TRP A 338 15.61 -7.66 9.40
CA TRP A 338 14.17 -7.92 9.47
C TRP A 338 13.78 -8.84 8.34
N ILE A 339 12.97 -9.86 8.63
CA ILE A 339 12.46 -10.79 7.63
C ILE A 339 10.94 -10.74 7.59
N TRP A 340 10.40 -10.86 6.38
CA TRP A 340 8.96 -10.96 6.18
C TRP A 340 8.51 -12.38 6.50
N ALA A 341 7.60 -12.52 7.47
CA ALA A 341 7.14 -13.77 8.04
C ALA A 341 5.69 -13.65 8.53
N PRO A 342 4.71 -13.51 7.62
CA PRO A 342 3.30 -13.45 7.96
C PRO A 342 2.83 -14.78 8.60
N PRO A 343 1.88 -14.72 9.55
CA PRO A 343 1.36 -15.92 10.22
C PRO A 343 0.71 -16.87 9.22
N GLY A 344 0.77 -18.17 9.49
CA GLY A 344 0.12 -19.21 8.68
C GLY A 344 0.77 -19.50 7.32
N ARG A 345 1.94 -18.92 7.00
CA ARG A 345 2.67 -19.20 5.75
C ARG A 345 4.10 -19.67 6.02
N SER A 346 4.42 -20.88 5.57
CA SER A 346 5.77 -21.45 5.58
C SER A 346 6.56 -21.16 4.28
N GLU A 347 5.86 -20.95 3.15
CA GLU A 347 6.49 -20.72 1.85
C GLU A 347 6.90 -19.25 1.61
N GLY A 348 8.19 -19.02 1.32
CA GLY A 348 8.73 -17.69 0.98
C GLY A 348 9.09 -16.81 2.17
N ALA A 349 9.20 -17.38 3.38
CA ALA A 349 9.67 -16.68 4.57
C ALA A 349 11.06 -16.06 4.33
N GLY A 350 11.18 -14.75 4.51
CA GLY A 350 12.43 -14.02 4.26
C GLY A 350 12.23 -12.78 3.40
N GLU A 351 11.45 -12.88 2.32
CA GLU A 351 11.26 -11.82 1.34
C GLU A 351 9.84 -11.27 1.35
N PHE A 352 9.70 -9.96 1.17
CA PHE A 352 8.39 -9.32 1.14
C PHE A 352 7.62 -9.70 -0.12
N ARG A 353 6.41 -10.26 0.06
CA ARG A 353 5.48 -10.55 -1.04
C ARG A 353 4.19 -9.78 -0.86
N PHE A 354 3.85 -8.94 -1.85
CA PHE A 354 2.63 -8.13 -1.81
C PHE A 354 1.36 -8.99 -1.71
N SER A 355 1.33 -10.17 -2.33
CA SER A 355 0.21 -11.12 -2.22
C SER A 355 -0.02 -11.58 -0.78
N SER A 356 1.04 -11.92 -0.05
CA SER A 356 0.94 -12.31 1.36
C SER A 356 0.58 -11.14 2.29
N CYS A 357 1.03 -9.92 1.95
CA CYS A 357 0.63 -8.72 2.68
C CYS A 357 -0.83 -8.34 2.41
N TYR A 358 -1.32 -8.55 1.19
CA TYR A 358 -2.73 -8.39 0.86
C TYR A 358 -3.59 -9.40 1.62
N ASP A 359 -3.14 -10.66 1.68
CA ASP A 359 -3.79 -11.72 2.45
C ASP A 359 -3.83 -11.39 3.94
N LEU A 360 -2.76 -10.82 4.50
CA LEU A 360 -2.70 -10.39 5.91
C LEU A 360 -3.79 -9.37 6.30
N VAL A 361 -4.11 -8.43 5.41
CA VAL A 361 -4.97 -7.27 5.74
C VAL A 361 -6.41 -7.39 5.23
N ARG A 362 -6.67 -8.28 4.27
CA ARG A 362 -8.04 -8.46 3.78
C ARG A 362 -8.93 -9.09 4.86
N PRO A 363 -10.25 -8.88 4.77
CA PRO A 363 -11.20 -9.72 5.50
C PRO A 363 -11.05 -11.19 5.09
N HIS A 364 -11.16 -12.08 6.07
CA HIS A 364 -11.17 -13.54 5.88
C HIS A 364 -12.56 -14.07 6.18
N PHE A 365 -13.01 -15.03 5.39
CA PHE A 365 -14.29 -15.70 5.55
C PHE A 365 -14.07 -17.21 5.55
N ASP A 366 -15.07 -17.95 6.00
CA ASP A 366 -15.03 -19.41 6.00
C ASP A 366 -14.89 -19.97 4.58
N GLU A 367 -14.26 -21.14 4.48
CA GLU A 367 -14.15 -21.83 3.21
C GLU A 367 -15.54 -22.28 2.72
N MET A 368 -15.76 -22.18 1.42
CA MET A 368 -16.99 -22.58 0.75
C MET A 368 -17.01 -24.11 0.63
N GLU A 369 -18.01 -24.74 1.24
CA GLU A 369 -18.18 -26.20 1.20
C GLU A 369 -18.28 -26.73 -0.24
N GLU A 370 -19.00 -26.01 -1.11
CA GLU A 370 -19.19 -26.40 -2.51
C GLU A 370 -18.06 -25.90 -3.44
N TYR A 371 -16.88 -25.59 -2.90
CA TYR A 371 -15.75 -25.07 -3.67
C TYR A 371 -15.40 -25.97 -4.86
N ASP A 372 -15.26 -27.27 -4.64
CA ASP A 372 -14.87 -28.22 -5.70
C ASP A 372 -15.96 -28.38 -6.77
N PHE A 373 -17.23 -28.25 -6.39
CA PHE A 373 -18.34 -28.24 -7.34
C PHE A 373 -18.30 -27.00 -8.24
N VAL A 374 -18.10 -25.81 -7.67
CA VAL A 374 -18.14 -24.54 -8.42
C VAL A 374 -16.84 -24.27 -9.17
N TRP A 375 -15.69 -24.43 -8.52
CA TRP A 375 -14.38 -23.99 -9.00
C TRP A 375 -13.43 -25.14 -9.37
N GLY A 376 -13.82 -26.38 -9.10
CA GLY A 376 -13.06 -27.56 -9.49
C GLY A 376 -12.98 -27.77 -11.00
N LYS A 377 -12.29 -28.84 -11.40
CA LYS A 377 -11.98 -29.13 -12.81
C LYS A 377 -13.18 -29.64 -13.62
N GLY A 378 -14.31 -29.96 -12.97
CA GLY A 378 -15.47 -30.59 -13.61
C GLY A 378 -16.32 -29.67 -14.48
N LEU A 379 -16.27 -28.35 -14.26
CA LEU A 379 -17.09 -27.37 -14.99
C LEU A 379 -16.24 -26.50 -15.93
N ALA A 380 -16.71 -26.30 -17.15
CA ALA A 380 -16.15 -25.29 -18.04
C ALA A 380 -16.28 -23.89 -17.40
N ARG A 381 -15.30 -22.98 -17.62
CA ARG A 381 -15.26 -21.67 -16.96
C ARG A 381 -16.55 -20.84 -17.09
N LYS A 382 -17.24 -20.95 -18.24
CA LYS A 382 -18.53 -20.28 -18.46
C LYS A 382 -19.62 -20.82 -17.52
N MET A 383 -19.61 -22.12 -17.24
CA MET A 383 -20.56 -22.79 -16.34
C MET A 383 -20.22 -22.56 -14.87
N GLN A 384 -18.94 -22.45 -14.51
CA GLN A 384 -18.51 -22.16 -13.13
C GLN A 384 -19.18 -20.89 -12.57
N LEU A 385 -19.36 -19.85 -13.39
CA LEU A 385 -20.02 -18.62 -12.95
C LEU A 385 -21.54 -18.74 -12.81
N SER A 386 -22.17 -19.62 -13.58
CA SER A 386 -23.59 -19.96 -13.41
C SER A 386 -23.79 -20.82 -12.17
N ALA A 387 -22.95 -21.85 -11.98
CA ALA A 387 -22.93 -22.68 -10.77
C ALA A 387 -22.64 -21.85 -9.52
N TYR A 388 -21.73 -20.88 -9.61
CA TYR A 388 -21.46 -19.93 -8.53
C TYR A 388 -22.71 -19.13 -8.13
N LYS A 389 -23.46 -18.60 -9.11
CA LYS A 389 -24.74 -17.92 -8.85
C LYS A 389 -25.80 -18.89 -8.32
N LEU A 390 -25.80 -20.14 -8.78
CA LEU A 390 -26.73 -21.16 -8.33
C LEU A 390 -26.52 -21.46 -6.84
N VAL A 391 -25.29 -21.78 -6.43
CA VAL A 391 -24.96 -22.13 -5.04
C VAL A 391 -25.22 -20.95 -4.08
N LEU A 392 -24.96 -19.72 -4.52
CA LEU A 392 -25.26 -18.55 -3.70
C LEU A 392 -26.77 -18.20 -3.66
N ASP A 393 -27.63 -18.92 -4.38
CA ASP A 393 -29.02 -18.56 -4.63
C ASP A 393 -29.10 -17.12 -5.17
N ARG A 394 -28.43 -16.83 -6.29
CA ARG A 394 -28.30 -15.48 -6.91
C ARG A 394 -28.58 -15.48 -8.41
N LEU A 395 -29.19 -16.54 -8.94
CA LEU A 395 -29.74 -16.51 -10.29
C LEU A 395 -30.95 -15.56 -10.33
N LEU A 396 -31.11 -14.84 -11.44
CA LEU A 396 -32.21 -13.88 -11.64
C LEU A 396 -33.46 -14.61 -12.16
N THR A 397 -33.95 -15.57 -11.39
CA THR A 397 -35.22 -16.25 -11.65
C THR A 397 -36.39 -15.30 -11.52
N ARG A 398 -37.52 -15.59 -12.18
CA ARG A 398 -38.71 -14.72 -12.15
C ARG A 398 -39.21 -14.47 -10.73
N ASP A 399 -39.22 -15.47 -9.84
CA ASP A 399 -39.60 -15.28 -8.44
C ASP A 399 -38.66 -14.28 -7.72
N ARG A 400 -37.37 -14.31 -8.02
CA ARG A 400 -36.37 -13.41 -7.44
C ARG A 400 -36.49 -12.00 -8.01
N LEU A 401 -36.74 -11.87 -9.31
CA LEU A 401 -36.99 -10.58 -9.96
C LEU A 401 -38.21 -9.88 -9.36
N LEU A 402 -39.29 -10.63 -9.10
CA LEU A 402 -40.47 -10.13 -8.40
C LEU A 402 -40.13 -9.62 -6.99
N ARG A 403 -39.30 -10.34 -6.22
CA ARG A 403 -38.82 -9.87 -4.91
C ARG A 403 -37.98 -8.59 -4.98
N PHE A 404 -37.31 -8.33 -6.11
CA PHE A 404 -36.62 -7.07 -6.38
C PHE A 404 -37.54 -5.96 -6.89
N GLY A 405 -38.85 -6.20 -6.98
CA GLY A 405 -39.83 -5.24 -7.49
C GLY A 405 -39.76 -5.03 -9.01
N VAL A 406 -39.11 -5.93 -9.74
CA VAL A 406 -39.12 -5.91 -11.20
C VAL A 406 -40.47 -6.46 -11.67
N SER A 407 -41.13 -5.73 -12.56
CA SER A 407 -42.36 -6.22 -13.19
C SER A 407 -42.05 -7.43 -14.08
N VAL A 408 -42.55 -8.59 -13.67
CA VAL A 408 -42.51 -9.82 -14.46
C VAL A 408 -43.95 -10.12 -14.90
N PRO A 409 -44.24 -10.13 -16.21
CA PRO A 409 -45.61 -10.33 -16.72
C PRO A 409 -46.25 -11.66 -16.29
N ASP A 410 -45.44 -12.72 -16.17
CA ASP A 410 -45.88 -14.05 -15.78
C ASP A 410 -44.82 -14.70 -14.86
N PRO A 411 -45.14 -15.14 -13.63
CA PRO A 411 -44.18 -15.79 -12.74
C PRO A 411 -43.80 -17.22 -13.17
N LYS A 412 -44.49 -17.82 -14.14
CA LYS A 412 -44.27 -19.21 -14.56
C LYS A 412 -42.88 -19.46 -15.16
N CYS A 413 -42.42 -20.71 -15.07
CA CYS A 413 -41.17 -21.19 -15.62
C CYS A 413 -41.12 -21.01 -17.14
N VAL A 414 -40.02 -20.44 -17.64
CA VAL A 414 -39.74 -20.28 -19.08
C VAL A 414 -39.66 -21.60 -19.86
N LEU A 415 -39.44 -22.74 -19.19
CA LEU A 415 -39.24 -24.03 -19.85
C LEU A 415 -40.54 -24.83 -19.95
N CYS A 416 -41.28 -24.97 -18.86
CA CYS A 416 -42.47 -25.81 -18.81
C CYS A 416 -43.80 -25.03 -18.75
N GLU A 417 -43.77 -23.71 -18.56
CA GLU A 417 -44.94 -22.82 -18.53
C GLU A 417 -46.08 -23.25 -17.57
N THR A 418 -45.76 -24.04 -16.55
CA THR A 418 -46.73 -24.65 -15.63
C THR A 418 -46.56 -24.12 -14.21
N ASP A 419 -45.42 -24.38 -13.58
CA ASP A 419 -45.11 -23.92 -12.22
C ASP A 419 -44.36 -22.58 -12.22
N ASN A 420 -44.28 -21.90 -11.07
CA ASN A 420 -43.50 -20.67 -10.91
C ASN A 420 -41.99 -20.92 -11.06
N GLU A 421 -41.30 -20.02 -11.77
CA GLU A 421 -39.85 -20.12 -11.97
C GLU A 421 -39.10 -19.82 -10.68
N SER A 422 -38.45 -20.83 -10.12
CA SER A 422 -37.50 -20.73 -9.03
C SER A 422 -36.25 -21.55 -9.35
N ILE A 423 -35.17 -21.36 -8.61
CA ILE A 423 -33.98 -22.20 -8.74
C ILE A 423 -34.32 -23.68 -8.49
N GLY A 424 -35.10 -23.95 -7.44
CA GLY A 424 -35.54 -25.30 -7.09
C GLY A 424 -36.29 -25.96 -8.26
N HIS A 425 -37.21 -25.21 -8.86
CA HIS A 425 -37.96 -25.69 -10.01
C HIS A 425 -37.05 -25.91 -11.23
N LEU A 426 -36.30 -24.89 -11.65
CA LEU A 426 -35.49 -24.92 -12.87
C LEU A 426 -34.44 -26.04 -12.90
N PHE A 427 -33.86 -26.41 -11.76
CA PHE A 427 -32.75 -27.37 -11.73
C PHE A 427 -33.12 -28.76 -11.18
N PHE A 428 -34.25 -28.90 -10.47
CA PHE A 428 -34.56 -30.15 -9.76
C PHE A 428 -35.99 -30.67 -9.94
N GLN A 429 -36.95 -29.85 -10.39
CA GLN A 429 -38.37 -30.25 -10.46
C GLN A 429 -38.98 -30.09 -11.85
N CYS A 430 -38.44 -29.22 -12.68
CA CYS A 430 -38.94 -28.97 -14.02
C CYS A 430 -38.73 -30.21 -14.89
N HIS A 431 -39.81 -30.76 -15.41
CA HIS A 431 -39.78 -31.97 -16.25
C HIS A 431 -39.13 -31.76 -17.63
N VAL A 432 -38.83 -30.51 -18.00
CA VAL A 432 -38.22 -30.12 -19.29
C VAL A 432 -36.72 -29.84 -19.16
N ALA A 433 -36.21 -29.59 -17.95
CA ALA A 433 -34.88 -29.02 -17.70
C ALA A 433 -33.71 -30.00 -17.81
#